data_AF-A0A964QUU2-F1
#
_entry.id   AF-A0A964QUU2-F1
#
_cell.length_a   1.000
_cell.length_b   1.000
_cell.length_c   1.000
_cell.angle_alpha   90.00
_cell.angle_beta   90.00
_cell.angle_gamma   90.00
#
_symmetry.space_group_name_H-M   'P 1'
#
loop_
_entity.id
_entity.type
_entity.pdbx_description
1 polymer ?
#
loop_
_entity_poly.entity_id
_entity_poly.type
_entity_poly.pdbx_seq_one_letter_code
_entity_poly.pdbx_strand_id
1 'polypeptide(L)'
;MSQPILHLPPEHPLHKLPEPLRERLAAAQRNLIHLEFPTAGAICAKVFDELRIQVATPIDLAEKPVGELVDLPFQKLSKLMLGILQRARVPEASVDSLSKTIAQRIQLLRAFPNPDKTLEAIEAKILDVVNSLPKTAADIERGKNPGDVLDPYILAASQHLLFAGDFGPSVSATVAHKALMMIEGLIGHLHEDVLGEMRGNIRAPEPRGENQEQISLEMNPFPGADLVQPPWSSKIPLRLHQIKNKTGSAKGGDGKRLGDQLQRLKDTYGGEIFYDALIGNTLRGHRSRAGVQAAAPTVVVLVGEAAFEELTASRQGPQLLLRVYQSAFQEVARKSGYSVEQISATILEAFRARADQLGEGFLESVLRVATGGLKSVQDSRYEHDTEGMSGSTVKDEAVESKAWLFTTDNSSNSVSYRKKRKSQP
;
A
#
# COMPACT_ATOMS: atom_id res chain seq x y z
N MET A 1 0.73 2.09 35.72
CA MET A 1 0.77 0.62 35.74
C MET A 1 0.27 0.13 34.39
N SER A 2 1.13 -0.51 33.59
CA SER A 2 0.75 -1.03 32.27
C SER A 2 -0.40 -2.03 32.39
N GLN A 3 -1.43 -1.91 31.54
CA GLN A 3 -2.55 -2.85 31.57
C GLN A 3 -2.09 -4.25 31.12
N PRO A 4 -2.49 -5.33 31.80
CA PRO A 4 -2.10 -6.68 31.41
C PRO A 4 -2.77 -7.08 30.09
N ILE A 5 -2.05 -7.85 29.27
CA ILE A 5 -2.62 -8.62 28.16
C ILE A 5 -3.44 -9.75 28.78
N LEU A 6 -4.70 -9.87 28.40
CA LEU A 6 -5.64 -10.85 28.95
C LEU A 6 -5.55 -12.18 28.18
N HIS A 7 -6.16 -13.23 28.71
CA HIS A 7 -6.36 -14.53 28.03
C HIS A 7 -5.09 -15.26 27.57
N LEU A 8 -3.92 -14.86 28.07
CA LEU A 8 -2.65 -15.54 27.88
C LEU A 8 -2.07 -15.96 29.24
N PRO A 9 -1.30 -17.06 29.29
CA PRO A 9 -0.57 -17.44 30.50
C PRO A 9 0.45 -16.35 30.93
N PRO A 10 0.68 -16.11 32.22
CA PRO A 10 1.60 -15.08 32.70
C PRO A 10 3.03 -15.19 32.14
N GLU A 11 3.49 -16.40 31.84
CA GLU A 11 4.80 -16.72 31.27
C GLU A 11 4.90 -16.46 29.76
N HIS A 12 3.79 -16.14 29.10
CA HIS A 12 3.73 -15.97 27.65
C HIS A 12 4.67 -14.84 27.17
N PRO A 13 5.46 -15.04 26.10
CA PRO A 13 6.47 -14.07 25.66
C PRO A 13 5.93 -12.66 25.37
N LEU A 14 4.66 -12.54 24.96
CA LEU A 14 4.00 -11.25 24.73
C LEU A 14 3.97 -10.32 25.97
N HIS A 15 4.03 -10.87 27.19
CA HIS A 15 4.13 -10.06 28.42
C HIS A 15 5.48 -9.35 28.56
N LYS A 16 6.51 -9.78 27.83
CA LYS A 16 7.86 -9.23 27.86
C LYS A 16 8.12 -8.17 26.79
N LEU A 17 7.14 -7.88 25.94
CA LEU A 17 7.26 -6.84 24.92
C LEU A 17 7.39 -5.44 25.53
N PRO A 18 7.96 -4.46 24.78
CA PRO A 18 7.97 -3.07 25.18
C PRO A 18 6.58 -2.55 25.56
N GLU A 19 6.53 -1.67 26.56
CA GLU A 19 5.28 -1.17 27.13
C GLU A 19 4.29 -0.62 26.08
N PRO A 20 4.70 0.22 25.10
CA PRO A 20 3.77 0.74 24.08
C PRO A 20 3.08 -0.37 23.26
N LEU A 21 3.79 -1.46 22.96
CA LEU A 21 3.24 -2.56 22.18
C LEU A 21 2.31 -3.44 23.03
N ARG A 22 2.63 -3.65 24.31
CA ARG A 22 1.74 -4.36 25.24
C ARG A 22 0.43 -3.61 25.46
N GLU A 23 0.49 -2.29 25.56
CA GLU A 23 -0.71 -1.44 25.69
C GLU A 23 -1.60 -1.55 24.45
N ARG A 24 -1.01 -1.54 23.24
CA ARG A 24 -1.76 -1.76 21.99
C ARG A 24 -2.43 -3.14 21.96
N LEU A 25 -1.71 -4.20 22.32
CA LEU A 25 -2.27 -5.56 22.41
C LEU A 25 -3.44 -5.62 23.41
N ALA A 26 -3.25 -5.06 24.60
CA ALA A 26 -4.27 -5.05 25.65
C ALA A 26 -5.48 -4.19 25.27
N ALA A 27 -5.28 -3.07 24.57
CA ALA A 27 -6.35 -2.24 24.03
C ALA A 27 -7.16 -2.97 22.95
N ALA A 28 -6.50 -3.69 22.03
CA ALA A 28 -7.16 -4.47 20.99
C ALA A 28 -8.06 -5.59 21.54
N GLN A 29 -7.73 -6.17 22.71
CA GLN A 29 -8.61 -7.15 23.38
C GLN A 29 -9.87 -6.53 23.98
N ARG A 30 -9.85 -5.22 24.28
CA ARG A 30 -10.92 -4.52 25.01
C ARG A 30 -11.77 -3.62 24.11
N ASN A 31 -11.25 -3.22 22.95
CA ASN A 31 -11.94 -2.35 22.02
C ASN A 31 -12.90 -3.11 21.09
N LEU A 32 -13.37 -4.30 21.45
CA LEU A 32 -14.31 -5.03 20.61
C LEU A 32 -15.68 -4.38 20.62
N ILE A 33 -16.37 -4.43 19.48
CA ILE A 33 -17.62 -3.67 19.30
C ILE A 33 -18.72 -4.05 20.31
N HIS A 34 -18.81 -5.34 20.66
CA HIS A 34 -19.79 -5.86 21.60
C HIS A 34 -19.45 -5.57 23.07
N LEU A 35 -18.19 -5.20 23.37
CA LEU A 35 -17.79 -4.75 24.70
C LEU A 35 -18.09 -3.27 24.89
N GLU A 36 -17.89 -2.45 23.85
CA GLU A 36 -18.17 -1.01 23.90
C GLU A 36 -19.67 -0.70 23.74
N PHE A 37 -20.36 -1.41 22.85
CA PHE A 37 -21.80 -1.25 22.62
C PHE A 37 -22.51 -2.59 22.85
N PRO A 38 -23.10 -2.79 24.04
CA PRO A 38 -23.83 -4.02 24.34
C PRO A 38 -25.00 -4.27 23.39
N THR A 39 -25.64 -3.21 22.89
CA THR A 39 -26.83 -3.29 22.04
C THR A 39 -26.76 -2.43 20.78
N ALA A 40 -27.55 -2.80 19.78
CA ALA A 40 -27.78 -2.03 18.56
C ALA A 40 -28.33 -0.62 18.89
N GLY A 41 -29.12 -0.51 19.96
CA GLY A 41 -29.65 0.75 20.41
C GLY A 41 -28.59 1.70 20.96
N ALA A 42 -27.60 1.17 21.68
CA ALA A 42 -26.49 1.96 22.23
C ALA A 42 -25.64 2.60 21.13
N ILE A 43 -25.29 1.84 20.08
CA ILE A 43 -24.52 2.39 18.97
C ILE A 43 -25.34 3.39 18.14
N CYS A 44 -26.64 3.15 17.93
CA CYS A 44 -27.53 4.12 17.27
C CYS A 44 -27.58 5.44 18.05
N ALA A 45 -27.78 5.37 19.36
CA ALA A 45 -27.82 6.56 20.22
C ALA A 45 -26.51 7.37 20.11
N LYS A 46 -25.36 6.67 20.14
CA LYS A 46 -24.04 7.29 19.96
C LYS A 46 -23.92 8.00 18.60
N VAL A 47 -24.34 7.35 17.52
CA VAL A 47 -24.29 7.95 16.17
C VAL A 47 -25.23 9.14 16.03
N PHE A 48 -26.45 9.05 16.58
CA PHE A 48 -27.39 10.16 16.56
C PHE A 48 -26.85 11.36 17.34
N ASP A 49 -26.24 11.13 18.50
CA ASP A 49 -25.58 12.17 19.29
C ASP A 49 -24.42 12.82 18.52
N GLU A 50 -23.49 12.03 17.96
CA GLU A 50 -22.35 12.54 17.18
C GLU A 50 -22.79 13.38 15.96
N LEU A 51 -23.86 12.97 15.30
CA LEU A 51 -24.41 13.66 14.13
C LEU A 51 -25.44 14.74 14.51
N ARG A 52 -25.69 14.98 15.80
CA ARG A 52 -26.66 15.95 16.33
C ARG A 52 -28.09 15.75 15.79
N ILE A 53 -28.48 14.49 15.63
CA ILE A 53 -29.79 14.07 15.13
C ILE A 53 -30.72 13.86 16.33
N GLN A 54 -31.79 14.64 16.42
CA GLN A 54 -32.77 14.53 17.51
C GLN A 54 -33.80 13.42 17.22
N VAL A 55 -33.36 12.17 17.30
CA VAL A 55 -34.21 10.98 17.10
C VAL A 55 -33.99 10.00 18.24
N ALA A 56 -35.08 9.51 18.83
CA ALA A 56 -35.01 8.46 19.84
C ALA A 56 -34.65 7.12 19.18
N THR A 57 -33.80 6.35 19.85
CA THR A 57 -33.50 4.98 19.44
C THR A 57 -34.78 4.14 19.45
N PRO A 58 -35.10 3.44 18.34
CA PRO A 58 -36.26 2.54 18.30
C PRO A 58 -36.19 1.43 19.35
N ILE A 59 -37.33 1.14 20.00
CA ILE A 59 -37.44 0.10 21.04
C ILE A 59 -37.00 -1.27 20.51
N ASP A 60 -37.25 -1.57 19.24
CA ASP A 60 -36.87 -2.83 18.60
C ASP A 60 -35.35 -2.98 18.41
N LEU A 61 -34.56 -1.91 18.55
CA LEU A 61 -33.11 -1.94 18.54
C LEU A 61 -32.51 -1.84 19.94
N ALA A 62 -33.25 -1.32 20.93
CA ALA A 62 -32.76 -1.04 22.27
C ALA A 62 -32.09 -2.26 22.94
N GLU A 63 -32.70 -3.44 22.78
CA GLU A 63 -32.26 -4.69 23.41
C GLU A 63 -31.56 -5.66 22.44
N LYS A 64 -31.52 -5.36 21.13
CA LYS A 64 -30.90 -6.26 20.16
C LYS A 64 -29.39 -6.26 20.32
N PRO A 65 -28.71 -7.42 20.19
CA PRO A 65 -27.26 -7.48 20.13
C PRO A 65 -26.72 -6.57 19.02
N VAL A 66 -25.63 -5.85 19.30
CA VAL A 66 -25.04 -4.89 18.34
C VAL A 66 -24.71 -5.55 16.99
N GLY A 67 -24.27 -6.81 17.00
CA GLY A 67 -23.92 -7.59 15.81
C GLY A 67 -25.05 -7.68 14.78
N GLU A 68 -26.30 -7.76 15.22
CA GLU A 68 -27.46 -7.84 14.31
C GLU A 68 -27.64 -6.57 13.46
N LEU A 69 -27.12 -5.43 13.94
CA LEU A 69 -27.17 -4.16 13.23
C LEU A 69 -25.90 -3.91 12.41
N VAL A 70 -24.74 -4.04 13.04
CA VAL A 70 -23.46 -3.58 12.45
C VAL A 70 -22.94 -4.46 11.33
N ASP A 71 -23.37 -5.73 11.27
CA ASP A 71 -23.00 -6.65 10.19
C ASP A 71 -24.01 -6.64 9.03
N LEU A 72 -25.02 -5.76 9.07
CA LEU A 72 -25.91 -5.55 7.93
C LEU A 72 -25.15 -4.96 6.73
N PRO A 73 -25.44 -5.44 5.51
CA PRO A 73 -25.00 -4.77 4.29
C PRO A 73 -25.40 -3.31 4.27
N PHE A 74 -24.53 -2.44 3.74
CA PHE A 74 -24.72 -0.99 3.76
C PHE A 74 -26.09 -0.54 3.23
N GLN A 75 -26.58 -1.16 2.15
CA GLN A 75 -27.90 -0.87 1.58
C GLN A 75 -29.05 -1.19 2.56
N LYS A 76 -28.96 -2.31 3.27
CA LYS A 76 -29.98 -2.70 4.27
C LYS A 76 -29.92 -1.79 5.48
N LEU A 77 -28.72 -1.47 5.95
CA LEU A 77 -28.52 -0.55 7.07
C LEU A 77 -29.04 0.85 6.73
N SER A 78 -28.72 1.38 5.55
CA SER A 78 -29.23 2.67 5.08
C SER A 78 -30.76 2.68 4.99
N LYS A 79 -31.37 1.62 4.45
CA LYS A 79 -32.84 1.49 4.37
C LYS A 79 -33.49 1.43 5.75
N LEU A 80 -32.86 0.75 6.72
CA LEU A 80 -33.33 0.72 8.10
C LEU A 80 -33.29 2.12 8.71
N MET A 81 -32.16 2.82 8.58
CA MET A 81 -32.01 4.19 9.09
C MET A 81 -32.99 5.16 8.44
N LEU A 82 -33.20 5.05 7.12
CA LEU A 82 -34.22 5.79 6.38
C LEU A 82 -35.61 5.63 7.01
N GLY A 83 -36.03 4.39 7.28
CA GLY A 83 -37.32 4.12 7.91
C GLY A 83 -37.43 4.68 9.33
N ILE A 84 -36.33 4.72 10.08
CA ILE A 84 -36.28 5.32 11.42
C ILE A 84 -36.46 6.84 11.34
N LEU A 85 -35.70 7.50 10.46
CA LEU A 85 -35.78 8.95 10.26
C LEU A 85 -37.17 9.39 9.76
N GLN A 86 -37.77 8.62 8.84
CA GLN A 86 -39.13 8.89 8.34
C GLN A 86 -40.18 8.80 9.46
N ARG A 87 -40.11 7.78 10.32
CA ARG A 87 -41.02 7.66 11.48
C ARG A 87 -40.85 8.80 12.48
N ALA A 88 -39.62 9.30 12.63
CA ALA A 88 -39.31 10.47 13.44
C ALA A 88 -39.65 11.81 12.76
N ARG A 89 -40.24 11.79 11.55
CA ARG A 89 -40.66 12.98 10.78
C ARG A 89 -39.52 13.95 10.47
N VAL A 90 -38.31 13.43 10.22
CA VAL A 90 -37.19 14.23 9.71
C VAL A 90 -37.54 14.69 8.27
N PRO A 91 -37.21 15.94 7.87
CA PRO A 91 -37.58 16.48 6.55
C PRO A 91 -37.10 15.63 5.37
N GLU A 92 -37.99 15.37 4.40
CA GLU A 92 -37.73 14.46 3.27
C GLU A 92 -36.50 14.87 2.43
N ALA A 93 -36.27 16.18 2.26
CA ALA A 93 -35.19 16.70 1.42
C ALA A 93 -33.79 16.24 1.85
N SER A 94 -33.58 15.89 3.12
CA SER A 94 -32.28 15.45 3.66
C SER A 94 -32.24 13.99 4.13
N VAL A 95 -33.40 13.33 4.20
CA VAL A 95 -33.54 12.04 4.88
C VAL A 95 -32.75 10.91 4.21
N ASP A 96 -32.71 10.85 2.88
CA ASP A 96 -31.95 9.82 2.15
C ASP A 96 -30.43 9.95 2.40
N SER A 97 -29.88 11.15 2.18
CA SER A 97 -28.47 11.44 2.44
C SER A 97 -28.10 11.20 3.91
N LEU A 98 -28.92 11.67 4.84
CA LEU A 98 -28.68 11.50 6.27
C LEU A 98 -28.70 10.01 6.66
N SER A 99 -29.60 9.21 6.10
CA SER A 99 -29.64 7.75 6.35
C SER A 99 -28.34 7.05 5.96
N LYS A 100 -27.73 7.46 4.84
CA LYS A 100 -26.46 6.92 4.34
C LYS A 100 -25.29 7.36 5.24
N THR A 101 -25.29 8.61 5.70
CA THR A 101 -24.31 9.13 6.66
C THR A 101 -24.35 8.36 7.97
N ILE A 102 -25.55 8.11 8.52
CA ILE A 102 -25.73 7.31 9.74
C ILE A 102 -25.21 5.88 9.51
N ALA A 103 -25.61 5.23 8.41
CA ALA A 103 -25.18 3.86 8.09
C ALA A 103 -23.65 3.76 7.96
N GLN A 104 -23.03 4.74 7.30
CA GLN A 104 -21.58 4.82 7.18
C GLN A 104 -20.93 5.00 8.54
N ARG A 105 -21.45 5.90 9.39
CA ARG A 105 -20.89 6.13 10.72
C ARG A 105 -20.99 4.89 11.62
N ILE A 106 -22.10 4.15 11.57
CA ILE A 106 -22.25 2.88 12.28
C ILE A 106 -21.19 1.87 11.83
N GLN A 107 -20.96 1.70 10.53
CA GLN A 107 -19.94 0.78 10.02
C GLN A 107 -18.52 1.22 10.34
N LEU A 108 -18.26 2.52 10.37
CA LEU A 108 -16.98 3.08 10.81
C LEU A 108 -16.73 2.81 12.29
N LEU A 109 -17.71 3.06 13.17
CA LEU A 109 -17.61 2.75 14.60
C LEU A 109 -17.49 1.25 14.86
N ARG A 110 -18.12 0.41 14.02
CA ARG A 110 -17.92 -1.05 14.03
C ARG A 110 -16.46 -1.42 13.78
N ALA A 111 -15.82 -0.79 12.80
CA ALA A 111 -14.47 -1.16 12.42
C ALA A 111 -13.39 -0.52 13.29
N PHE A 112 -13.56 0.74 13.69
CA PHE A 112 -12.52 1.53 14.34
C PHE A 112 -12.96 2.03 15.71
N PRO A 113 -12.07 2.01 16.72
CA PRO A 113 -12.33 2.65 18.01
C PRO A 113 -12.41 4.18 17.91
N ASN A 114 -11.65 4.79 16.99
CA ASN A 114 -11.71 6.23 16.72
C ASN A 114 -11.70 6.47 15.19
N PRO A 115 -12.87 6.45 14.54
CA PRO A 115 -12.94 6.58 13.09
C PRO A 115 -12.32 7.86 12.54
N ASP A 116 -12.52 8.99 13.22
CA ASP A 116 -12.10 10.29 12.70
C ASP A 116 -10.56 10.36 12.64
N LYS A 117 -9.89 9.96 13.72
CA LYS A 117 -8.42 9.88 13.76
C LYS A 117 -7.87 8.89 12.72
N THR A 118 -8.53 7.75 12.52
CA THR A 118 -8.11 6.77 11.53
C THR A 118 -8.26 7.32 10.11
N LEU A 119 -9.37 8.00 9.80
CA LEU A 119 -9.59 8.63 8.49
C LEU A 119 -8.56 9.74 8.22
N GLU A 120 -8.26 10.58 9.20
CA GLU A 120 -7.21 11.61 9.09
C GLU A 120 -5.83 10.99 8.80
N ALA A 121 -5.47 9.91 9.49
CA ALA A 121 -4.20 9.22 9.26
C ALA A 121 -4.12 8.58 7.86
N ILE A 122 -5.22 8.00 7.39
CA ILE A 122 -5.34 7.45 6.03
C ILE A 122 -5.14 8.56 4.99
N GLU A 123 -5.85 9.69 5.12
CA GLU A 123 -5.73 10.82 4.21
C GLU A 123 -4.31 11.38 4.19
N ALA A 124 -3.68 11.54 5.35
CA ALA A 124 -2.30 12.03 5.45
C ALA A 124 -1.32 11.11 4.71
N LYS A 125 -1.41 9.79 4.93
CA LYS A 125 -0.55 8.81 4.26
C LYS A 125 -0.74 8.81 2.73
N ILE A 126 -1.97 8.90 2.26
CA ILE A 126 -2.27 8.98 0.83
C ILE A 126 -1.70 10.29 0.25
N LEU A 127 -1.89 11.41 0.94
CA LEU A 127 -1.37 12.72 0.51
C LEU A 127 0.15 12.72 0.41
N ASP A 128 0.87 12.11 1.35
CA ASP A 128 2.33 11.99 1.31
C ASP A 128 2.81 11.26 0.05
N VAL A 129 2.14 10.16 -0.33
CA VAL A 129 2.46 9.44 -1.57
C VAL A 129 2.10 10.25 -2.80
N VAL A 130 0.91 10.86 -2.84
CA VAL A 130 0.48 11.71 -3.95
C VAL A 130 1.45 12.87 -4.19
N ASN A 131 1.95 13.47 -3.11
CA ASN A 131 2.95 14.53 -3.17
C ASN A 131 4.29 14.08 -3.75
N SER A 132 4.57 12.77 -3.74
CA SER A 132 5.76 12.16 -4.31
C SER A 132 5.59 11.60 -5.71
N LEU A 133 4.38 11.65 -6.29
CA LEU A 133 4.16 11.23 -7.67
C LEU A 133 5.01 12.05 -8.65
N PRO A 134 5.32 11.50 -9.84
CA PRO A 134 6.13 12.21 -10.83
C PRO A 134 5.53 13.55 -11.20
N LYS A 135 6.36 14.59 -11.27
CA LYS A 135 5.96 15.97 -11.63
C LYS A 135 6.78 16.54 -12.78
N THR A 136 7.95 15.97 -13.03
CA THR A 136 8.94 16.47 -13.99
C THR A 136 9.44 15.36 -14.91
N ALA A 137 10.08 15.76 -16.02
CA ALA A 137 10.77 14.85 -16.92
C ALA A 137 11.85 14.02 -16.20
N ALA A 138 12.56 14.62 -15.24
CA ALA A 138 13.58 13.94 -14.44
C ALA A 138 12.99 12.81 -13.59
N ASP A 139 11.80 13.00 -13.00
CA ASP A 139 11.10 11.96 -12.22
C ASP A 139 10.71 10.75 -13.10
N ILE A 140 10.49 10.98 -14.40
CA ILE A 140 10.23 9.92 -15.37
C ILE A 140 11.51 9.22 -15.79
N GLU A 141 12.58 9.97 -16.05
CA GLU A 141 13.87 9.38 -16.43
C GLU A 141 14.51 8.57 -15.30
N ARG A 142 14.32 8.98 -14.04
CA ARG A 142 14.85 8.30 -12.85
C ARG A 142 13.92 8.50 -11.66
N GLY A 143 13.52 7.39 -11.03
CA GLY A 143 12.74 7.40 -9.79
C GLY A 143 13.58 7.80 -8.58
N LYS A 144 12.98 7.74 -7.39
CA LYS A 144 13.69 8.00 -6.12
C LYS A 144 14.83 7.01 -5.86
N ASN A 145 14.67 5.76 -6.28
CA ASN A 145 15.76 4.80 -6.28
C ASN A 145 16.65 5.09 -7.50
N PRO A 146 17.96 5.34 -7.34
CA PRO A 146 18.86 5.60 -8.46
C PRO A 146 18.85 4.53 -9.56
N GLY A 147 18.53 3.27 -9.22
CA GLY A 147 18.40 2.17 -10.15
C GLY A 147 17.05 2.07 -10.88
N ASP A 148 16.04 2.84 -10.48
CA ASP A 148 14.71 2.87 -11.12
C ASP A 148 14.72 3.85 -12.30
N VAL A 149 15.43 3.47 -13.36
CA VAL A 149 15.58 4.26 -14.58
C VAL A 149 14.48 3.97 -15.59
N LEU A 150 14.16 4.96 -16.43
CA LEU A 150 13.29 4.77 -17.59
C LEU A 150 13.90 3.73 -18.53
N ASP A 151 13.15 2.65 -18.79
CA ASP A 151 13.54 1.67 -19.80
C ASP A 151 13.23 2.22 -21.21
N PRO A 152 14.25 2.57 -22.01
CA PRO A 152 14.04 3.11 -23.36
C PRO A 152 13.44 2.08 -24.32
N TYR A 153 13.62 0.78 -24.08
CA TYR A 153 13.06 -0.27 -24.91
C TYR A 153 11.55 -0.40 -24.67
N ILE A 154 11.10 -0.27 -23.42
CA ILE A 154 9.66 -0.20 -23.10
C ILE A 154 9.04 1.07 -23.69
N LEU A 155 9.73 2.21 -23.64
CA LEU A 155 9.25 3.45 -24.27
C LEU A 155 9.11 3.30 -25.79
N ALA A 156 10.11 2.74 -26.47
CA ALA A 156 10.05 2.48 -27.90
C ALA A 156 8.95 1.47 -28.26
N ALA A 157 8.84 0.37 -27.50
CA ALA A 157 7.83 -0.66 -27.70
C ALA A 157 6.42 -0.10 -27.48
N SER A 158 6.19 0.67 -26.43
CA SER A 158 4.88 1.30 -26.18
C SER A 158 4.51 2.28 -27.28
N GLN A 159 5.43 3.12 -27.73
CA GLN A 159 5.20 4.04 -28.85
C GLN A 159 4.79 3.29 -30.12
N HIS A 160 5.57 2.31 -30.56
CA HIS A 160 5.35 1.65 -31.84
C HIS A 160 4.26 0.58 -31.81
N LEU A 161 4.18 -0.22 -30.73
CA LEU A 161 3.25 -1.35 -30.64
C LEU A 161 1.88 -0.95 -30.11
N LEU A 162 1.81 0.00 -29.15
CA LEU A 162 0.56 0.36 -28.49
C LEU A 162 -0.06 1.65 -29.05
N PHE A 163 0.77 2.58 -29.50
CA PHE A 163 0.34 3.91 -29.92
C PHE A 163 0.65 4.24 -31.39
N ALA A 164 0.88 3.20 -32.22
CA ALA A 164 1.05 3.33 -33.67
C ALA A 164 2.12 4.35 -34.10
N GLY A 165 3.17 4.52 -33.30
CA GLY A 165 4.26 5.46 -33.53
C GLY A 165 4.07 6.83 -32.86
N ASP A 166 2.93 7.10 -32.21
CA ASP A 166 2.69 8.39 -31.56
C ASP A 166 3.43 8.52 -30.21
N PHE A 167 4.26 9.55 -30.13
CA PHE A 167 5.08 9.86 -28.98
C PHE A 167 4.27 10.41 -27.79
N GLY A 168 3.21 11.19 -28.04
CA GLY A 168 2.45 11.86 -26.98
C GLY A 168 1.70 10.90 -26.04
N PRO A 169 0.87 10.00 -26.59
CA PRO A 169 0.21 8.95 -25.81
C PRO A 169 1.20 8.00 -25.13
N SER A 170 2.34 7.72 -25.77
CA SER A 170 3.41 6.89 -25.17
C SER A 170 3.95 7.49 -23.88
N VAL A 171 4.36 8.76 -23.91
CA VAL A 171 4.82 9.49 -22.71
C VAL A 171 3.72 9.57 -21.65
N SER A 172 2.49 9.86 -22.06
CA SER A 172 1.34 9.93 -21.13
C SER A 172 1.11 8.59 -20.42
N ALA A 173 1.20 7.48 -21.16
CA ALA A 173 1.09 6.13 -20.61
C ALA A 173 2.26 5.81 -19.65
N THR A 174 3.49 6.23 -19.95
CA THR A 174 4.63 6.07 -19.05
C THR A 174 4.43 6.82 -17.73
N VAL A 175 3.97 8.07 -17.77
CA VAL A 175 3.68 8.87 -16.57
C VAL A 175 2.58 8.19 -15.74
N ALA A 176 1.48 7.80 -16.38
CA ALA A 176 0.39 7.10 -15.72
C ALA A 176 0.85 5.77 -15.10
N HIS A 177 1.67 5.01 -15.82
CA HIS A 177 2.20 3.73 -15.34
C HIS A 177 3.08 3.90 -14.10
N LYS A 178 4.01 4.87 -14.10
CA LYS A 178 4.83 5.17 -12.91
C LYS A 178 3.97 5.59 -11.72
N ALA A 179 2.98 6.46 -11.94
CA ALA A 179 2.05 6.86 -10.89
C ALA A 179 1.26 5.66 -10.33
N LEU A 180 0.79 4.76 -11.19
CA LEU A 180 0.11 3.53 -10.79
C LEU A 180 1.00 2.57 -9.98
N MET A 181 2.30 2.46 -10.31
CA MET A 181 3.25 1.66 -9.53
C MET A 181 3.41 2.21 -8.11
N MET A 182 3.49 3.53 -7.95
CA MET A 182 3.55 4.17 -6.64
C MET A 182 2.25 3.98 -5.85
N ILE A 183 1.10 4.06 -6.52
CA ILE A 183 -0.20 3.75 -5.91
C ILE A 183 -0.28 2.28 -5.50
N GLU A 184 0.20 1.34 -6.31
CA GLU A 184 0.21 -0.08 -5.95
C GLU A 184 1.04 -0.34 -4.68
N GLY A 185 2.20 0.30 -4.56
CA GLY A 185 3.01 0.28 -3.33
C GLY A 185 2.28 0.86 -2.12
N LEU A 186 1.60 2.01 -2.29
CA LEU A 186 0.76 2.61 -1.26
C LEU A 186 -0.33 1.65 -0.79
N ILE A 187 -1.10 1.04 -1.70
CA ILE A 187 -2.24 0.19 -1.34
C ILE A 187 -1.82 -0.99 -0.46
N GLY A 188 -0.65 -1.60 -0.74
CA GLY A 188 -0.11 -2.67 0.10
C GLY A 188 0.03 -2.24 1.56
N HIS A 189 0.80 -1.18 1.80
CA HIS A 189 1.03 -0.66 3.15
C HIS A 189 -0.21 0.00 3.77
N LEU A 190 -1.14 0.49 2.95
CA LEU A 190 -2.38 1.08 3.43
C LEU A 190 -3.31 -0.01 3.99
N HIS A 191 -3.38 -1.18 3.36
CA HIS A 191 -4.13 -2.31 3.92
C HIS A 191 -3.62 -2.72 5.30
N GLU A 192 -2.31 -2.84 5.46
CA GLU A 192 -1.69 -3.20 6.74
C GLU A 192 -2.03 -2.19 7.84
N ASP A 193 -1.86 -0.89 7.55
CA ASP A 193 -2.17 0.18 8.50
C ASP A 193 -3.66 0.19 8.87
N VAL A 194 -4.54 0.19 7.88
CA VAL A 194 -5.97 0.34 8.11
C VAL A 194 -6.54 -0.89 8.81
N LEU A 195 -6.16 -2.09 8.40
CA LEU A 195 -6.55 -3.31 9.11
C LEU A 195 -5.96 -3.35 10.52
N GLY A 196 -4.74 -2.86 10.71
CA GLY A 196 -4.07 -2.80 12.01
C GLY A 196 -4.69 -1.80 12.99
N GLU A 197 -5.44 -0.81 12.51
CA GLU A 197 -6.24 0.12 13.33
C GLU A 197 -7.67 -0.39 13.61
N MET A 198 -8.10 -1.47 12.94
CA MET A 198 -9.41 -2.05 13.21
C MET A 198 -9.47 -2.70 14.60
N ARG A 199 -10.67 -2.68 15.19
CA ARG A 199 -10.96 -3.30 16.48
C ARG A 199 -10.54 -4.77 16.48
N GLY A 200 -9.89 -5.22 17.55
CA GLY A 200 -9.36 -6.57 17.66
C GLY A 200 -8.02 -6.82 16.96
N ASN A 201 -7.49 -5.86 16.20
CA ASN A 201 -6.22 -5.99 15.50
C ASN A 201 -5.17 -5.04 16.08
N ILE A 202 -3.91 -5.36 15.82
CA ILE A 202 -2.81 -4.40 15.84
C ILE A 202 -1.95 -4.58 14.59
N ARG A 203 -1.45 -3.48 14.03
CA ARG A 203 -0.36 -3.54 13.06
C ARG A 203 0.91 -4.03 13.75
N ALA A 204 1.55 -5.05 13.20
CA ALA A 204 2.89 -5.44 13.63
C ALA A 204 3.87 -4.27 13.39
N PRO A 205 4.80 -4.02 14.32
CA PRO A 205 5.78 -2.95 14.13
C PRO A 205 6.75 -3.31 13.02
N GLU A 206 7.12 -2.33 12.21
CA GLU A 206 8.17 -2.47 11.20
C GLU A 206 9.49 -2.91 11.86
N PRO A 207 10.23 -3.86 11.24
CA PRO A 207 11.49 -4.31 11.77
C PRO A 207 12.51 -3.16 11.81
N ARG A 208 13.23 -3.02 12.92
CA ARG A 208 14.32 -2.03 13.08
C ARG A 208 15.68 -2.73 13.18
N GLY A 209 16.71 -2.12 12.59
CA GLY A 209 18.09 -2.62 12.63
C GLY A 209 18.43 -3.63 11.53
N GLU A 210 19.61 -4.25 11.64
CA GLU A 210 20.23 -5.08 10.59
C GLU A 210 19.61 -6.49 10.47
N ASN A 211 19.11 -7.07 11.57
CA ASN A 211 18.58 -8.44 11.60
C ASN A 211 17.04 -8.48 11.54
N GLN A 212 16.47 -8.02 10.43
CA GLN A 212 15.02 -7.90 10.20
C GLN A 212 14.26 -9.24 10.14
N GLU A 213 14.95 -10.38 10.11
CA GLU A 213 14.33 -11.70 10.02
C GLU A 213 14.41 -12.51 11.32
N GLN A 214 15.06 -11.97 12.35
CA GLN A 214 15.16 -12.60 13.66
C GLN A 214 14.13 -12.03 14.61
N ILE A 215 13.62 -12.89 15.51
CA ILE A 215 12.74 -12.44 16.58
C ILE A 215 13.60 -11.67 17.60
N SER A 216 13.25 -10.40 17.78
CA SER A 216 13.76 -9.55 18.85
C SER A 216 12.56 -8.89 19.52
N LEU A 217 12.32 -9.20 20.80
CA LEU A 217 11.16 -8.63 21.51
C LEU A 217 11.15 -7.10 21.51
N GLU A 218 12.33 -6.47 21.42
CA GLU A 218 12.49 -5.03 21.40
C GLU A 218 12.44 -4.44 19.98
N MET A 219 13.17 -5.03 19.03
CA MET A 219 13.42 -4.42 17.73
C MET A 219 12.53 -4.95 16.60
N ASN A 220 12.09 -6.21 16.71
CA ASN A 220 11.26 -6.87 15.72
C ASN A 220 10.57 -8.11 16.34
N PRO A 221 9.50 -7.90 17.10
CA PRO A 221 8.86 -8.99 17.82
C PRO A 221 8.10 -9.94 16.90
N PHE A 222 7.72 -9.51 15.70
CA PHE A 222 6.86 -10.26 14.79
C PHE A 222 7.43 -10.35 13.35
N PRO A 223 8.68 -10.82 13.14
CA PRO A 223 9.26 -10.93 11.80
C PRO A 223 8.35 -11.72 10.86
N GLY A 224 7.94 -11.09 9.77
CA GLY A 224 7.12 -11.71 8.73
C GLY A 224 5.62 -11.66 8.98
N ALA A 225 5.13 -11.19 10.13
CA ALA A 225 3.71 -10.87 10.30
C ALA A 225 3.49 -9.36 10.09
N ASP A 226 2.41 -9.02 9.41
CA ASP A 226 1.99 -7.63 9.17
C ASP A 226 0.91 -7.20 10.19
N LEU A 227 0.16 -8.16 10.73
CA LEU A 227 -0.94 -7.93 11.67
C LEU A 227 -0.98 -9.02 12.75
N VAL A 228 -1.35 -8.62 13.97
CA VAL A 228 -1.55 -9.51 15.11
C VAL A 228 -2.95 -9.32 15.67
N GLN A 229 -3.69 -10.41 15.87
CA GLN A 229 -4.96 -10.40 16.59
C GLN A 229 -4.75 -11.07 17.95
N PRO A 230 -4.65 -10.30 19.05
CA PRO A 230 -4.53 -10.88 20.37
C PRO A 230 -5.82 -11.64 20.75
N PRO A 231 -5.70 -12.72 21.57
CA PRO A 231 -6.85 -13.51 21.97
C PRO A 231 -7.81 -12.67 22.82
N TRP A 232 -9.08 -12.59 22.46
CA TRP A 232 -10.09 -11.87 23.26
C TRP A 232 -10.97 -12.77 24.10
N SER A 233 -10.71 -14.08 24.07
CA SER A 233 -11.28 -15.05 25.01
C SER A 233 -10.34 -16.23 25.15
N SER A 234 -10.48 -17.03 26.20
CA SER A 234 -9.67 -18.26 26.37
C SER A 234 -9.90 -19.33 25.30
N LYS A 235 -10.92 -19.16 24.44
CA LYS A 235 -11.27 -20.09 23.36
C LYS A 235 -10.68 -19.67 22.01
N ILE A 236 -10.19 -18.45 21.90
CA ILE A 236 -9.71 -17.89 20.64
C ILE A 236 -8.21 -17.71 20.79
N PRO A 237 -7.39 -18.36 19.96
CA PRO A 237 -5.93 -18.26 20.07
C PRO A 237 -5.42 -16.90 19.60
N LEU A 238 -4.16 -16.61 19.92
CA LEU A 238 -3.40 -15.58 19.23
C LEU A 238 -3.36 -15.89 17.72
N ARG A 239 -3.53 -14.87 16.88
CA ARG A 239 -3.41 -15.02 15.42
C ARG A 239 -2.39 -14.05 14.85
N LEU A 240 -1.55 -14.58 13.96
CA LEU A 240 -0.43 -13.87 13.34
C LEU A 240 -0.61 -13.93 11.83
N HIS A 241 -0.78 -12.77 11.21
CA HIS A 241 -1.18 -12.64 9.82
C HIS A 241 -0.05 -12.04 9.00
N GLN A 242 0.32 -12.73 7.93
CA GLN A 242 1.05 -12.11 6.84
C GLN A 242 0.10 -11.79 5.69
N ILE A 243 0.00 -10.51 5.37
CA ILE A 243 -0.95 -9.95 4.42
C ILE A 243 -0.25 -9.69 3.09
N LYS A 244 -0.94 -10.04 2.01
CA LYS A 244 -0.58 -9.68 0.64
C LYS A 244 -1.74 -8.94 0.01
N ASN A 245 -1.41 -7.89 -0.73
CA ASN A 245 -2.40 -7.14 -1.48
C ASN A 245 -3.14 -8.06 -2.47
N LYS A 246 -2.42 -8.90 -3.24
CA LYS A 246 -3.01 -9.79 -4.24
C LYS A 246 -2.30 -11.14 -4.33
N THR A 247 -2.99 -12.17 -4.81
CA THR A 247 -2.45 -13.55 -4.95
C THR A 247 -1.17 -13.63 -5.81
N GLY A 248 -0.97 -12.68 -6.73
CA GLY A 248 0.18 -12.60 -7.63
C GLY A 248 1.35 -11.72 -7.17
N SER A 249 1.34 -11.13 -5.97
CA SER A 249 2.34 -10.11 -5.58
C SER A 249 3.71 -10.65 -5.16
N ALA A 250 3.82 -11.90 -4.74
CA ALA A 250 5.10 -12.48 -4.30
C ALA A 250 5.85 -13.16 -5.45
N LYS A 251 7.17 -12.97 -5.52
CA LYS A 251 8.06 -13.77 -6.37
C LYS A 251 8.05 -15.20 -5.82
N GLY A 252 7.97 -16.21 -6.68
CA GLY A 252 7.84 -17.61 -6.25
C GLY A 252 8.96 -18.09 -5.31
N GLY A 253 10.13 -17.45 -5.34
CA GLY A 253 11.27 -17.75 -4.46
C GLY A 253 11.10 -17.35 -3.00
N ASP A 254 10.17 -16.44 -2.67
CA ASP A 254 9.99 -15.95 -1.29
C ASP A 254 9.18 -16.89 -0.40
N GLY A 255 8.45 -17.86 -0.98
CA GLY A 255 7.48 -18.65 -0.23
C GLY A 255 8.07 -19.43 0.94
N LYS A 256 9.24 -20.06 0.76
CA LYS A 256 9.91 -20.81 1.83
C LYS A 256 10.28 -19.89 2.99
N ARG A 257 10.91 -18.75 2.69
CA ARG A 257 11.36 -17.76 3.68
C ARG A 257 10.19 -17.24 4.52
N LEU A 258 9.09 -16.89 3.87
CA LEU A 258 7.87 -16.44 4.56
C LEU A 258 7.26 -17.53 5.45
N GLY A 259 7.20 -18.78 4.96
CA GLY A 259 6.73 -19.90 5.75
C GLY A 259 7.63 -20.18 6.97
N ASP A 260 8.95 -20.15 6.81
CA ASP A 260 9.91 -20.32 7.91
C ASP A 260 9.72 -19.24 8.99
N GLN A 261 9.45 -17.98 8.59
CA GLN A 261 9.15 -16.87 9.50
C GLN A 261 7.85 -17.11 10.28
N LEU A 262 6.76 -17.44 9.59
CA LEU A 262 5.47 -17.73 10.23
C LEU A 262 5.56 -18.94 11.18
N GLN A 263 6.24 -20.01 10.78
CA GLN A 263 6.43 -21.17 11.64
C GLN A 263 7.22 -20.81 12.90
N ARG A 264 8.30 -20.01 12.76
CA ARG A 264 9.08 -19.53 13.91
C ARG A 264 8.26 -18.68 14.87
N LEU A 265 7.37 -17.84 14.34
CA LEU A 265 6.44 -17.05 15.14
C LEU A 265 5.49 -17.96 15.92
N LYS A 266 4.92 -18.99 15.28
CA LYS A 266 4.08 -19.99 15.95
C LYS A 266 4.85 -20.76 17.02
N ASP A 267 6.08 -21.16 16.75
CA ASP A 267 6.90 -21.90 17.71
C ASP A 267 7.25 -21.03 18.93
N THR A 268 7.35 -19.72 18.74
CA THR A 268 7.70 -18.76 19.80
C THR A 268 6.49 -18.33 20.63
N TYR A 269 5.39 -17.98 19.98
CA TYR A 269 4.21 -17.38 20.62
C TYR A 269 3.01 -18.32 20.68
N GLY A 270 3.08 -19.51 20.09
CA GLY A 270 1.91 -20.36 19.90
C GLY A 270 0.88 -19.75 18.93
N GLY A 271 -0.35 -20.25 19.02
CA GLY A 271 -1.49 -19.72 18.25
C GLY A 271 -1.60 -20.21 16.80
N GLU A 272 -2.31 -19.44 16.00
CA GLU A 272 -2.60 -19.68 14.60
C GLU A 272 -1.82 -18.71 13.70
N ILE A 273 -1.39 -19.20 12.54
CA ILE A 273 -0.63 -18.43 11.56
C ILE A 273 -1.38 -18.41 10.23
N PHE A 274 -1.44 -17.22 9.64
CA PHE A 274 -2.23 -16.95 8.45
C PHE A 274 -1.35 -16.34 7.36
N TYR A 275 -1.63 -16.75 6.13
CA TYR A 275 -1.06 -16.18 4.92
C TYR A 275 -2.20 -15.73 4.01
N ASP A 276 -2.45 -14.43 4.02
CA ASP A 276 -3.66 -13.82 3.50
C ASP A 276 -3.38 -13.09 2.18
N ALA A 277 -4.25 -13.25 1.19
CA ALA A 277 -4.27 -12.39 0.01
C ALA A 277 -5.61 -11.67 -0.10
N LEU A 278 -5.60 -10.35 0.08
CA LEU A 278 -6.83 -9.55 0.13
C LEU A 278 -7.56 -9.51 -1.22
N ILE A 279 -6.82 -9.35 -2.32
CA ILE A 279 -7.35 -9.33 -3.68
C ILE A 279 -7.10 -10.66 -4.38
N GLY A 280 -8.18 -11.37 -4.63
CA GLY A 280 -8.23 -12.64 -5.35
C GLY A 280 -9.57 -13.32 -5.09
N ASN A 281 -9.94 -14.24 -5.96
CA ASN A 281 -11.16 -15.04 -5.81
C ASN A 281 -10.87 -16.56 -5.80
N THR A 282 -9.60 -16.93 -5.79
CA THR A 282 -9.18 -18.33 -5.79
C THR A 282 -7.78 -18.48 -5.20
N LEU A 283 -7.54 -19.63 -4.58
CA LEU A 283 -6.19 -20.04 -4.18
C LEU A 283 -5.32 -20.44 -5.38
N ARG A 284 -5.93 -20.70 -6.55
CA ARG A 284 -5.20 -21.00 -7.80
C ARG A 284 -4.52 -19.72 -8.29
N GLY A 285 -3.21 -19.77 -8.51
CA GLY A 285 -2.43 -18.60 -8.90
C GLY A 285 -1.85 -17.81 -7.72
N HIS A 286 -2.06 -18.26 -6.48
CA HIS A 286 -1.31 -17.74 -5.35
C HIS A 286 0.15 -18.23 -5.41
N ARG A 287 1.04 -17.40 -5.95
CA ARG A 287 2.38 -17.81 -6.43
C ARG A 287 3.28 -18.43 -5.36
N SER A 288 3.19 -17.96 -4.12
CA SER A 288 4.05 -18.43 -3.02
C SER A 288 3.37 -19.43 -2.08
N ARG A 289 2.09 -19.75 -2.30
CA ARG A 289 1.31 -20.65 -1.43
C ARG A 289 2.02 -21.98 -1.18
N ALA A 290 2.48 -22.64 -2.24
CA ALA A 290 3.11 -23.96 -2.13
C ALA A 290 4.38 -23.93 -1.28
N GLY A 291 5.23 -22.90 -1.48
CA GLY A 291 6.43 -22.71 -0.67
C GLY A 291 6.13 -22.42 0.79
N VAL A 292 5.13 -21.58 1.06
CA VAL A 292 4.70 -21.25 2.44
C VAL A 292 4.15 -22.48 3.15
N GLN A 293 3.25 -23.25 2.52
CA GLN A 293 2.67 -24.45 3.13
C GLN A 293 3.69 -25.58 3.31
N ALA A 294 4.71 -25.66 2.46
CA ALA A 294 5.79 -26.63 2.64
C ALA A 294 6.66 -26.31 3.87
N ALA A 295 6.93 -25.02 4.12
CA ALA A 295 7.74 -24.58 5.26
C ALA A 295 6.93 -24.46 6.57
N ALA A 296 5.64 -24.14 6.48
CA ALA A 296 4.71 -24.04 7.60
C ALA A 296 3.43 -24.87 7.33
N PRO A 297 3.43 -26.19 7.57
CA PRO A 297 2.32 -27.07 7.19
C PRO A 297 0.97 -26.73 7.84
N THR A 298 0.99 -26.02 8.96
CA THR A 298 -0.21 -25.62 9.72
C THR A 298 -0.72 -24.23 9.39
N VAL A 299 -0.11 -23.54 8.42
CA VAL A 299 -0.54 -22.21 7.99
C VAL A 299 -1.89 -22.25 7.29
N VAL A 300 -2.78 -21.34 7.70
CA VAL A 300 -4.06 -21.12 7.04
C VAL A 300 -3.85 -20.13 5.91
N VAL A 301 -4.25 -20.48 4.69
CA VAL A 301 -4.10 -19.63 3.51
C VAL A 301 -5.47 -19.14 3.07
N LEU A 302 -5.72 -17.83 3.15
CA LEU A 302 -7.01 -17.23 2.82
C LEU A 302 -6.87 -16.25 1.65
N VAL A 303 -7.94 -16.12 0.87
CA VAL A 303 -7.99 -15.23 -0.29
C VAL A 303 -9.34 -14.51 -0.33
N GLY A 304 -9.33 -13.23 -0.68
CA GLY A 304 -10.55 -12.48 -0.97
C GLY A 304 -11.43 -12.30 0.26
N GLU A 305 -12.73 -12.59 0.10
CA GLU A 305 -13.73 -12.46 1.16
C GLU A 305 -13.38 -13.24 2.42
N ALA A 306 -12.78 -14.44 2.29
CA ALA A 306 -12.38 -15.24 3.44
C ALA A 306 -11.28 -14.56 4.27
N ALA A 307 -10.30 -13.92 3.62
CA ALA A 307 -9.25 -13.17 4.30
C ALA A 307 -9.83 -11.94 4.99
N PHE A 308 -10.74 -11.21 4.33
CA PHE A 308 -11.40 -10.06 4.94
C PHE A 308 -12.30 -10.44 6.11
N GLU A 309 -13.04 -11.54 6.03
CA GLU A 309 -13.90 -12.01 7.13
C GLU A 309 -13.05 -12.32 8.36
N GLU A 310 -11.89 -12.96 8.18
CA GLU A 310 -10.93 -13.23 9.25
C GLU A 310 -10.33 -11.95 9.85
N LEU A 311 -9.83 -11.05 9.00
CA LEU A 311 -9.11 -9.84 9.43
C LEU A 311 -10.03 -8.75 9.98
N THR A 312 -11.31 -8.73 9.59
CA THR A 312 -12.27 -7.66 10.00
C THR A 312 -13.40 -8.18 10.89
N ALA A 313 -13.42 -9.48 11.16
CA ALA A 313 -14.55 -10.19 11.76
C ALA A 313 -15.89 -9.89 11.04
N SER A 314 -15.86 -9.56 9.74
CA SER A 314 -17.01 -9.07 8.97
C SER A 314 -17.03 -9.52 7.53
N ARG A 315 -18.23 -9.88 7.07
CA ARG A 315 -18.49 -10.03 5.63
C ARG A 315 -18.60 -8.71 4.87
N GLN A 316 -18.73 -7.59 5.59
CA GLN A 316 -18.82 -6.24 5.01
C GLN A 316 -17.47 -5.51 5.00
N GLY A 317 -16.41 -6.15 5.51
CA GLY A 317 -15.05 -5.61 5.56
C GLY A 317 -14.54 -5.05 4.23
N PRO A 318 -14.59 -5.82 3.11
CA PRO A 318 -14.08 -5.35 1.83
C PRO A 318 -14.79 -4.08 1.33
N GLN A 319 -16.11 -4.04 1.44
CA GLN A 319 -16.91 -2.92 0.98
C GLN A 319 -16.71 -1.68 1.86
N LEU A 320 -16.50 -1.87 3.17
CA LEU A 320 -16.16 -0.79 4.08
C LEU A 320 -14.82 -0.16 3.72
N LEU A 321 -13.76 -0.97 3.55
CA LEU A 321 -12.44 -0.48 3.15
C LEU A 321 -12.51 0.27 1.82
N LEU A 322 -13.23 -0.28 0.83
CA LEU A 322 -13.40 0.39 -0.46
C LEU A 322 -14.01 1.79 -0.29
N ARG A 323 -15.07 1.94 0.53
CA ARG A 323 -15.69 3.25 0.79
C ARG A 323 -14.75 4.21 1.54
N VAL A 324 -14.02 3.70 2.54
CA VAL A 324 -13.01 4.47 3.28
C VAL A 324 -11.96 5.01 2.32
N TYR A 325 -11.41 4.15 1.48
CA TYR A 325 -10.38 4.52 0.51
C TYR A 325 -10.92 5.48 -0.55
N GLN A 326 -12.11 5.23 -1.10
CA GLN A 326 -12.73 6.14 -2.07
C GLN A 326 -12.93 7.54 -1.49
N SER A 327 -13.39 7.64 -0.24
CA SER A 327 -13.60 8.93 0.42
C SER A 327 -12.26 9.65 0.62
N ALA A 328 -11.24 8.95 1.11
CA ALA A 328 -9.92 9.51 1.32
C ALA A 328 -9.23 9.91 0.00
N PHE A 329 -9.34 9.10 -1.05
CA PHE A 329 -8.82 9.43 -2.39
C PHE A 329 -9.49 10.66 -2.98
N GLN A 330 -10.81 10.80 -2.83
CA GLN A 330 -11.54 11.99 -3.28
C GLN A 330 -11.05 13.24 -2.56
N GLU A 331 -10.91 13.18 -1.24
CA GLU A 331 -10.46 14.32 -0.45
C GLU A 331 -9.00 14.70 -0.76
N VAL A 332 -8.11 13.71 -0.90
CA VAL A 332 -6.71 13.96 -1.28
C VAL A 332 -6.59 14.46 -2.73
N ALA A 333 -7.40 13.96 -3.66
CA ALA A 333 -7.44 14.47 -5.02
C ALA A 333 -7.82 15.96 -5.04
N ARG A 334 -8.81 16.35 -4.24
CA ARG A 334 -9.22 17.75 -4.06
C ARG A 334 -8.13 18.62 -3.43
N LYS A 335 -7.41 18.10 -2.43
CA LYS A 335 -6.32 18.83 -1.72
C LYS A 335 -5.06 18.98 -2.58
N SER A 336 -4.65 17.93 -3.29
CA SER A 336 -3.38 17.88 -4.02
C SER A 336 -3.44 18.57 -5.38
N GLY A 337 -4.60 18.54 -6.05
CA GLY A 337 -4.74 19.01 -7.42
C GLY A 337 -3.90 18.24 -8.44
N TYR A 338 -3.36 17.07 -8.08
CA TYR A 338 -2.54 16.29 -8.98
C TYR A 338 -3.36 15.80 -10.18
N SER A 339 -2.92 16.14 -11.38
CA SER A 339 -3.55 15.73 -12.64
C SER A 339 -2.52 15.10 -13.56
N VAL A 340 -2.69 13.81 -13.85
CA VAL A 340 -1.83 13.09 -14.80
C VAL A 340 -1.83 13.80 -16.16
N GLU A 341 -2.98 14.29 -16.62
CA GLU A 341 -3.09 14.98 -17.91
C GLU A 341 -2.20 16.23 -17.99
N GLN A 342 -2.27 17.10 -16.97
CA GLN A 342 -1.47 18.32 -16.92
C GLN A 342 0.03 18.03 -16.81
N ILE A 343 0.39 17.05 -15.97
CA ILE A 343 1.77 16.63 -15.77
C ILE A 343 2.33 15.97 -17.03
N SER A 344 1.56 15.09 -17.68
CA SER A 344 1.95 14.46 -18.94
C SER A 344 2.17 15.49 -20.05
N ALA A 345 1.34 16.53 -20.15
CA ALA A 345 1.55 17.62 -21.11
C ALA A 345 2.89 18.34 -20.88
N THR A 346 3.18 18.71 -19.62
CA THR A 346 4.45 19.38 -19.26
C THR A 346 5.68 18.51 -19.55
N ILE A 347 5.60 17.22 -19.22
CA ILE A 347 6.70 16.26 -19.47
C ILE A 347 6.88 16.02 -20.97
N LEU A 348 5.78 15.91 -21.71
CA LEU A 348 5.80 15.74 -23.16
C LEU A 348 6.46 16.95 -23.84
N GLU A 349 6.18 18.18 -23.41
CA GLU A 349 6.84 19.37 -23.92
C GLU A 349 8.36 19.33 -23.69
N ALA A 350 8.80 18.95 -22.49
CA ALA A 350 10.22 18.81 -22.17
C ALA A 350 10.89 17.73 -23.02
N PHE A 351 10.25 16.57 -23.18
CA PHE A 351 10.76 15.48 -24.00
C PHE A 351 10.77 15.84 -25.49
N ARG A 352 9.74 16.53 -26.01
CA ARG A 352 9.71 17.03 -27.39
C ARG A 352 10.83 18.03 -27.65
N ALA A 353 11.01 19.01 -26.77
CA ALA A 353 12.10 19.98 -26.92
C ALA A 353 13.48 19.30 -26.97
N ARG A 354 13.68 18.26 -26.17
CA ARG A 354 14.91 17.45 -26.19
C ARG A 354 15.00 16.57 -27.45
N ALA A 355 13.89 15.99 -27.89
CA ALA A 355 13.83 15.19 -29.11
C ALA A 355 14.10 16.04 -30.36
N ASP A 356 13.57 17.26 -30.44
CA ASP A 356 13.80 18.20 -31.54
C ASP A 356 15.29 18.63 -31.61
N GLN A 357 15.96 18.74 -30.47
CA GLN A 357 17.40 19.03 -30.39
C GLN A 357 18.28 17.85 -30.81
N LEU A 358 17.89 16.63 -30.45
CA LEU A 358 18.70 15.42 -30.64
C LEU A 358 18.33 14.63 -31.92
N GLY A 359 17.19 14.93 -32.54
CA GLY A 359 16.63 14.21 -33.66
C GLY A 359 16.42 12.73 -33.35
N GLU A 360 16.90 11.86 -34.24
CA GLU A 360 16.85 10.40 -34.09
C GLU A 360 17.56 9.92 -32.82
N GLY A 361 18.52 10.69 -32.27
CA GLY A 361 19.33 10.32 -31.11
C GLY A 361 18.64 10.44 -29.74
N PHE A 362 17.34 10.79 -29.70
CA PHE A 362 16.63 10.98 -28.43
C PHE A 362 16.62 9.70 -27.58
N LEU A 363 16.19 8.57 -28.14
CA LEU A 363 16.08 7.30 -27.41
C LEU A 363 17.45 6.76 -27.01
N GLU A 364 18.48 6.93 -27.85
CA GLU A 364 19.86 6.58 -27.53
C GLU A 364 20.39 7.42 -26.38
N SER A 365 19.97 8.68 -26.27
CA SER A 365 20.33 9.54 -25.15
C SER A 365 19.69 9.06 -23.84
N VAL A 366 18.43 8.61 -23.87
CA VAL A 366 17.77 7.99 -22.72
C VAL A 366 18.45 6.67 -22.36
N LEU A 367 18.77 5.83 -23.34
CA LEU A 367 19.52 4.59 -23.14
C LEU A 367 20.86 4.83 -22.47
N ARG A 368 21.63 5.82 -22.92
CA ARG A 368 22.92 6.17 -22.32
C ARG A 368 22.77 6.57 -20.85
N VAL A 369 21.71 7.30 -20.49
CA VAL A 369 21.42 7.66 -19.10
C VAL A 369 21.00 6.43 -18.28
N ALA A 370 20.24 5.51 -18.86
CA ALA A 370 19.73 4.33 -18.19
C ALA A 370 20.81 3.24 -17.98
N THR A 371 21.76 3.10 -18.90
CA THR A 371 22.81 2.05 -18.84
C THR A 371 24.19 2.57 -18.47
N GLY A 372 24.39 3.88 -18.42
CA GLY A 372 25.65 4.51 -18.02
C GLY A 372 25.81 4.60 -16.50
N GLY A 373 27.05 4.71 -16.03
CA GLY A 373 27.35 4.82 -14.61
C GLY A 373 28.82 4.55 -14.27
N LEU A 374 29.18 4.73 -13.00
CA LEU A 374 30.49 4.35 -12.50
C LEU A 374 30.60 2.82 -12.45
N LYS A 375 31.77 2.30 -12.84
CA LYS A 375 32.01 0.85 -12.89
C LYS A 375 31.84 0.17 -11.52
N SER A 376 32.27 0.83 -10.44
CA SER A 376 32.08 0.36 -9.06
C SER A 376 30.61 0.22 -8.64
N VAL A 377 29.69 0.91 -9.32
CA VAL A 377 28.24 0.85 -9.04
C VAL A 377 27.53 -0.17 -9.94
N GLN A 378 28.12 -0.53 -11.08
CA GLN A 378 27.51 -1.41 -12.09
C GLN A 378 28.08 -2.84 -12.09
N ASP A 379 29.27 -3.03 -11.53
CA ASP A 379 30.01 -4.28 -11.61
C ASP A 379 30.57 -4.64 -10.23
N SER A 380 29.96 -5.63 -9.58
CA SER A 380 30.27 -6.04 -8.20
C SER A 380 31.72 -6.49 -8.01
N ARG A 381 32.46 -6.77 -9.08
CA ARG A 381 33.91 -7.04 -9.02
C ARG A 381 34.74 -5.82 -8.64
N TYR A 382 34.19 -4.61 -8.78
CA TYR A 382 34.84 -3.32 -8.53
C TYR A 382 34.21 -2.56 -7.35
N GLU A 383 33.30 -3.19 -6.60
CA GLU A 383 32.55 -2.57 -5.49
C GLU A 383 33.49 -2.18 -4.32
N HIS A 384 34.58 -2.91 -4.12
CA HIS A 384 35.56 -2.66 -3.06
C HIS A 384 36.68 -1.69 -3.43
N ASP A 385 36.81 -1.31 -4.71
CA ASP A 385 37.89 -0.42 -5.17
C ASP A 385 37.69 1.04 -4.68
N THR A 386 36.51 1.37 -4.15
CA THR A 386 36.20 2.70 -3.59
C THR A 386 36.52 2.85 -2.09
N GLU A 387 36.78 1.77 -1.35
CA GLU A 387 37.09 1.87 0.09
C GLU A 387 38.52 2.36 0.37
N GLY A 388 39.39 2.40 -0.65
CA GLY A 388 40.77 2.91 -0.55
C GLY A 388 40.95 4.43 -0.68
N MET A 389 39.86 5.20 -0.88
CA MET A 389 39.92 6.67 -1.09
C MET A 389 39.16 7.51 -0.05
N SER A 390 38.82 6.95 1.12
CA SER A 390 38.12 7.67 2.22
C SER A 390 39.01 8.65 3.01
N GLY A 391 39.85 9.42 2.30
CA GLY A 391 40.74 10.44 2.86
C GLY A 391 40.49 11.87 2.33
N SER A 392 39.45 12.13 1.53
CA SER A 392 39.09 13.50 1.17
C SER A 392 37.58 13.71 1.16
N THR A 393 37.13 14.64 2.00
CA THR A 393 35.81 15.25 1.96
C THR A 393 35.53 15.84 0.58
N VAL A 394 34.87 15.07 -0.28
CA VAL A 394 34.19 15.62 -1.46
C VAL A 394 32.78 15.95 -0.98
N LYS A 395 32.51 17.26 -0.88
CA LYS A 395 31.14 17.77 -0.75
C LYS A 395 30.33 17.23 -1.93
N ASP A 396 29.11 16.79 -1.65
CA ASP A 396 28.06 16.58 -2.65
C ASP A 396 27.89 17.88 -3.47
N GLU A 397 28.65 18.00 -4.56
CA GLU A 397 28.32 18.92 -5.63
C GLU A 397 27.24 18.24 -6.47
N ALA A 398 26.06 18.88 -6.47
CA ALA A 398 24.97 18.56 -7.36
C ALA A 398 25.53 18.28 -8.75
N VAL A 399 25.32 17.05 -9.24
CA VAL A 399 25.60 16.70 -10.63
C VAL A 399 24.58 17.47 -11.49
N GLU A 400 24.90 18.74 -11.74
CA GLU A 400 24.35 19.51 -12.83
C GLU A 400 24.59 18.67 -14.07
N SER A 401 23.48 18.22 -14.67
CA SER A 401 23.46 17.59 -15.98
C SER A 401 23.81 18.63 -17.05
N LYS A 402 25.04 19.16 -17.02
CA LYS A 402 25.57 20.00 -18.08
C LYS A 402 25.99 19.09 -19.22
N ALA A 403 25.16 19.10 -20.26
CA ALA A 403 25.50 18.96 -21.65
C ALA A 403 26.97 18.56 -21.92
N TRP A 404 27.19 17.28 -22.21
CA TRP A 404 28.36 16.86 -22.98
C TRP A 404 28.18 17.40 -24.40
N LEU A 405 28.57 18.66 -24.59
CA LEU A 405 28.64 19.35 -25.87
C LEU A 405 29.77 18.75 -26.72
N PHE A 406 29.44 18.54 -27.99
CA PHE A 406 30.31 18.10 -29.07
C PHE A 406 31.62 18.90 -29.13
N THR A 407 32.75 18.19 -29.17
CA THR A 407 33.97 18.67 -29.85
C THR A 407 34.00 18.05 -31.24
N THR A 408 33.55 18.81 -32.24
CA THR A 408 33.87 18.52 -33.64
C THR A 408 35.27 19.05 -33.93
N ASP A 409 36.24 18.15 -34.12
CA ASP A 409 37.55 18.54 -34.63
C ASP A 409 37.53 18.45 -36.16
N ASN A 410 37.49 19.62 -36.79
CA ASN A 410 37.67 19.82 -38.22
C ASN A 410 39.17 19.76 -38.53
N SER A 411 39.61 18.74 -39.27
CA SER A 411 40.83 18.87 -40.09
C SER A 411 40.60 18.33 -41.49
N SER A 412 40.34 19.27 -42.39
CA SER A 412 40.43 19.12 -43.83
C SER A 412 41.87 18.88 -44.27
N ASN A 413 42.12 17.85 -45.09
CA ASN A 413 43.15 17.89 -46.13
C ASN A 413 42.79 17.02 -47.34
N SER A 414 42.25 17.74 -48.33
CA SER A 414 42.29 17.62 -49.79
C SER A 414 43.11 16.54 -50.53
N VAL A 415 42.58 16.18 -51.73
CA VAL A 415 43.24 15.71 -52.99
C VAL A 415 43.56 14.19 -53.05
N SER A 416 43.23 13.36 -54.07
CA SER A 416 42.60 13.47 -55.40
C SER A 416 42.26 12.07 -55.97
N TYR A 417 41.33 12.07 -56.94
CA TYR A 417 40.98 11.09 -57.97
C TYR A 417 41.94 9.92 -58.32
N ARG A 418 41.38 8.71 -58.47
CA ARG A 418 41.49 7.94 -59.73
C ARG A 418 40.35 6.92 -59.94
N LYS A 419 39.71 7.04 -61.11
CA LYS A 419 38.73 6.12 -61.74
C LYS A 419 39.37 4.79 -62.17
N LYS A 420 38.62 3.69 -62.05
CA LYS A 420 38.30 2.65 -63.08
C LYS A 420 37.43 1.55 -62.43
N ARG A 421 36.12 1.40 -62.77
CA ARG A 421 35.54 0.42 -63.73
C ARG A 421 36.25 -0.95 -63.67
N LYS A 422 35.59 -2.11 -63.50
CA LYS A 422 34.38 -2.58 -64.20
C LYS A 422 33.92 -3.95 -63.63
N SER A 423 32.62 -4.21 -63.77
CA SER A 423 31.92 -5.49 -64.02
C SER A 423 32.00 -6.66 -63.02
N GLN A 424 30.80 -6.96 -62.49
CA GLN A 424 30.30 -8.25 -62.05
C GLN A 424 30.51 -9.40 -63.06
N PRO A 425 30.38 -10.63 -62.59
CA PRO A 425 29.28 -11.50 -63.02
C PRO A 425 28.12 -11.56 -62.03
#